data_AF-A0A7S0V8L2-F1
#
_entry.id   AF-A0A7S0V8L2-F1
#
_cell.length_a   1.000
_cell.length_b   1.000
_cell.length_c   1.000
_cell.angle_alpha   90.00
_cell.angle_beta   90.00
_cell.angle_gamma   90.00
#
_symmetry.space_group_name_H-M   'P 1'
#
loop_
_entity.id
_entity.type
_entity.pdbx_description
1 polymer ?
#
loop_
_entity_poly.entity_id
_entity_poly.type
_entity_poly.pdbx_seq_one_letter_code
_entity_poly.pdbx_strand_id
1 'polypeptide(L)'
;ATVGQEVRIPVQSVDVNEQDKVSISVRPTSVELPNQRWVGDSYCRATGSSVPGFASPCPGGVWERVLVYTPRVSEMGMQYRVFFDSADDGLGPVTVAGQSRFSRSAALPGAACGTAPGLCRAAGSMARGVEPKPALTVSVVQKRPLFVQGVEGRALYAVPGGPILGGLISFQGSPVDGATMPAAYVNCEMAPFGVYAFKQNSRVNISLEAGGPLSPTRVGLVATPSVLFFNQGAAAERDSYYSFLGVTWRPPLGSEGRRYGVCFRAEDEVSVSRLCVTLPVARCVYCTREAETLKEVAERFDTHWLQVWSANDPDHAMSMQAQFAASRVTPWTRTHDPHKIDPGLAVRLGPVLVTRHDLQLGAIAERYRMGLHSLLRVNPDLAEMPEAGPGTVIPAGQEICLLPKICTESGG
;
A
#
# COMPACT_ATOMS: atom_id res chain seq x y z
N ALA A 1 -7.33 -19.15 10.67
CA ALA A 1 -7.70 -17.89 11.35
C ALA A 1 -6.52 -16.94 11.29
N THR A 2 -6.74 -15.64 11.06
CA THR A 2 -5.65 -14.65 11.06
C THR A 2 -5.55 -14.00 12.43
N VAL A 3 -4.34 -13.80 12.94
CA VAL A 3 -4.13 -13.06 14.21
C VAL A 3 -4.82 -11.69 14.17
N GLY A 4 -5.58 -11.38 15.22
CA GLY A 4 -6.36 -10.15 15.37
C GLY A 4 -7.68 -10.10 14.57
N GLN A 5 -7.92 -11.06 13.67
CA GLN A 5 -9.13 -11.12 12.86
C GLN A 5 -10.19 -11.98 13.55
N GLU A 6 -11.39 -11.42 13.76
CA GLU A 6 -12.55 -12.19 14.21
C GLU A 6 -12.94 -13.19 13.10
N VAL A 7 -12.94 -14.48 13.45
CA VAL A 7 -13.38 -15.58 12.59
C VAL A 7 -14.73 -16.08 13.10
N ARG A 8 -15.72 -16.10 12.21
CA ARG A 8 -17.06 -16.64 12.48
C ARG A 8 -17.13 -18.05 11.89
N ILE A 9 -17.36 -19.05 12.74
CA ILE A 9 -17.38 -20.47 12.39
C ILE A 9 -18.83 -20.96 12.60
N PRO A 10 -19.64 -21.12 11.54
CA PRO A 10 -20.97 -21.69 11.66
C PRO A 10 -20.84 -23.20 11.92
N VAL A 11 -21.40 -23.64 13.03
CA VAL A 11 -21.44 -25.06 13.43
C VAL A 11 -22.86 -25.54 13.28
N GLN A 12 -23.05 -26.65 12.58
CA GLN A 12 -24.36 -27.18 12.28
C GLN A 12 -24.59 -28.52 12.98
N SER A 13 -25.83 -28.78 13.38
CA SER A 13 -26.26 -30.09 13.80
C SER A 13 -27.59 -30.42 13.15
N VAL A 14 -27.85 -31.71 12.98
CA VAL A 14 -29.09 -32.20 12.38
C VAL A 14 -29.81 -33.03 13.42
N ASP A 15 -31.02 -32.59 13.75
CA ASP A 15 -31.96 -33.35 14.55
C ASP A 15 -32.96 -34.07 13.65
N VAL A 16 -33.34 -35.27 14.06
CA VAL A 16 -34.47 -35.97 13.43
C VAL A 16 -35.78 -35.46 14.01
N ASN A 17 -35.79 -34.97 15.25
CA ASN A 17 -36.94 -34.30 15.81
C ASN A 17 -36.93 -32.81 15.47
N GLU A 18 -37.64 -32.43 14.41
CA GLU A 18 -37.76 -31.03 14.01
C GLU A 18 -38.42 -30.13 15.08
N GLN A 19 -39.06 -30.71 16.10
CA GLN A 19 -39.78 -29.97 17.14
C GLN A 19 -38.91 -29.60 18.34
N ASP A 20 -37.72 -30.18 18.47
CA ASP A 20 -36.83 -30.00 19.63
C ASP A 20 -35.69 -29.02 19.35
N LYS A 21 -35.18 -28.41 20.42
CA LYS A 21 -34.01 -27.51 20.36
C LYS A 21 -32.75 -28.34 20.50
N VAL A 22 -31.77 -28.08 19.62
CA VAL A 22 -30.43 -28.66 19.77
C VAL A 22 -29.48 -27.63 20.38
N SER A 23 -28.85 -27.96 21.50
CA SER A 23 -27.69 -27.21 22.01
C SER A 23 -26.43 -27.67 21.28
N ILE A 24 -25.67 -26.73 20.73
CA ILE A 24 -24.37 -26.99 20.10
C ILE A 24 -23.28 -26.43 21.00
N SER A 25 -22.28 -27.25 21.33
CA SER A 25 -21.16 -26.90 22.22
C SER A 25 -19.82 -27.47 21.74
N VAL A 26 -18.71 -26.95 22.27
CA VAL A 26 -17.38 -27.54 22.06
C VAL A 26 -17.22 -28.69 23.05
N ARG A 27 -16.74 -29.85 22.60
CA ARG A 27 -16.56 -31.02 23.45
C ARG A 27 -15.58 -30.71 24.59
N PRO A 28 -15.87 -31.07 25.86
CA PRO A 28 -14.99 -30.78 27.00
C PRO A 28 -13.57 -31.35 26.88
N THR A 29 -13.41 -32.47 26.16
CA THR A 29 -12.10 -33.10 25.91
C THR A 29 -11.34 -32.46 24.74
N SER A 30 -11.95 -31.49 24.04
CA SER A 30 -11.32 -30.73 22.98
C SER A 30 -10.46 -29.61 23.56
N VAL A 31 -9.43 -29.21 22.83
CA VAL A 31 -8.76 -27.93 23.11
C VAL A 31 -9.77 -26.82 22.76
N GLU A 32 -10.17 -26.03 23.75
CA GLU A 32 -10.94 -24.82 23.52
C GLU A 32 -10.07 -23.78 22.81
N LEU A 33 -10.63 -23.12 21.79
CA LEU A 33 -9.94 -22.00 21.17
C LEU A 33 -9.88 -20.84 22.18
N PRO A 34 -8.70 -20.26 22.44
CA PRO A 34 -8.58 -19.11 23.33
C PRO A 34 -9.48 -17.95 22.88
N ASN A 35 -10.21 -17.32 23.81
CA ASN A 35 -11.15 -16.22 23.51
C ASN A 35 -12.29 -16.61 22.55
N GLN A 36 -12.61 -17.90 22.43
CA GLN A 36 -13.81 -18.28 21.73
C GLN A 36 -15.06 -17.83 22.49
N ARG A 37 -16.09 -17.44 21.75
CA ARG A 37 -17.41 -17.14 22.30
C ARG A 37 -18.48 -17.59 21.33
N TRP A 38 -19.60 -18.07 21.85
CA TRP A 38 -20.77 -18.33 21.02
C TRP A 38 -21.55 -17.04 20.78
N VAL A 39 -22.00 -16.83 19.55
CA VAL A 39 -22.92 -15.74 19.21
C VAL A 39 -24.34 -16.28 19.29
N GLY A 40 -25.03 -15.95 20.38
CA GLY A 40 -26.40 -16.37 20.63
C GLY A 40 -26.55 -17.87 20.92
N ASP A 41 -27.80 -18.30 20.93
CA ASP A 41 -28.21 -19.70 21.02
C ASP A 41 -28.17 -20.36 19.63
N SER A 42 -28.27 -21.69 19.61
CA SER A 42 -28.57 -22.41 18.36
C SER A 42 -29.90 -21.90 17.79
N TYR A 43 -29.96 -21.77 16.47
CA TYR A 43 -31.14 -21.36 15.74
C TYR A 43 -31.40 -22.28 14.56
N CYS A 44 -32.67 -22.42 14.18
CA CYS A 44 -33.05 -23.19 13.02
C CYS A 44 -32.61 -22.47 11.74
N ARG A 45 -31.78 -23.11 10.92
CA ARG A 45 -31.20 -22.50 9.72
C ARG A 45 -32.27 -22.08 8.70
N ALA A 46 -33.34 -22.87 8.57
CA ALA A 46 -34.40 -22.62 7.59
C ALA A 46 -35.32 -21.46 7.98
N THR A 47 -35.58 -21.25 9.28
CA THR A 47 -36.53 -20.24 9.77
C THR A 47 -35.86 -19.04 10.42
N GLY A 48 -34.59 -19.14 10.80
CA GLY A 48 -33.89 -18.12 11.59
C GLY A 48 -34.30 -18.07 13.08
N SER A 49 -35.21 -18.96 13.53
CA SER A 49 -35.74 -18.94 14.90
C SER A 49 -34.83 -19.64 15.90
N SER A 50 -34.60 -19.03 17.07
CA SER A 50 -33.87 -19.62 18.20
C SER A 50 -34.76 -20.38 19.20
N VAL A 51 -36.08 -20.34 18.99
CA VAL A 51 -37.08 -20.99 19.85
C VAL A 51 -37.89 -21.95 18.99
N PRO A 52 -37.59 -23.26 19.03
CA PRO A 52 -38.52 -24.25 18.50
C PRO A 52 -39.67 -24.46 19.49
N GLY A 53 -40.81 -24.84 18.94
CA GLY A 53 -41.95 -25.36 19.68
C GLY A 53 -42.85 -26.09 18.72
N PHE A 54 -43.85 -26.82 19.22
CA PHE A 54 -44.80 -27.58 18.39
C PHE A 54 -45.44 -26.76 17.26
N ALA A 55 -45.56 -25.44 17.42
CA ALA A 55 -46.12 -24.52 16.43
C ALA A 55 -45.13 -24.09 15.32
N SER A 56 -43.83 -24.33 15.49
CA SER A 56 -42.79 -23.90 14.55
C SER A 56 -41.61 -24.88 14.58
N PRO A 57 -41.77 -26.07 13.94
CA PRO A 57 -40.68 -27.01 13.80
C PRO A 57 -39.56 -26.40 12.95
N CYS A 58 -38.34 -26.91 13.08
CA CYS A 58 -37.21 -26.57 12.22
C CYS A 58 -37.21 -27.44 10.96
N PRO A 59 -37.63 -26.92 9.79
CA PRO A 59 -37.71 -27.74 8.58
C PRO A 59 -36.35 -28.34 8.20
N GLY A 60 -36.30 -29.66 8.08
CA GLY A 60 -35.08 -30.42 7.81
C GLY A 60 -34.17 -30.61 9.03
N GLY A 61 -34.60 -30.17 10.22
CA GLY A 61 -33.91 -30.38 11.49
C GLY A 61 -32.51 -29.75 11.58
N VAL A 62 -32.17 -28.82 10.69
CA VAL A 62 -30.82 -28.23 10.64
C VAL A 62 -30.72 -27.04 11.59
N TRP A 63 -30.03 -27.27 12.69
CA TRP A 63 -29.66 -26.28 13.69
C TRP A 63 -28.30 -25.70 13.37
N GLU A 64 -28.14 -24.40 13.56
CA GLU A 64 -26.86 -23.70 13.40
C GLU A 64 -26.56 -22.85 14.64
N ARG A 65 -25.28 -22.80 15.01
CA ARG A 65 -24.77 -21.86 16.01
C ARG A 65 -23.42 -21.31 15.54
N VAL A 66 -23.15 -20.03 15.78
CA VAL A 66 -21.91 -19.40 15.31
C VAL A 66 -20.91 -19.30 16.44
N LEU A 67 -19.78 -20.00 16.32
CA LEU A 67 -18.62 -19.82 17.19
C LEU A 67 -17.77 -18.67 16.64
N VAL A 68 -17.50 -17.68 17.46
CA VAL A 68 -16.59 -16.58 17.16
C VAL A 68 -15.26 -16.82 17.85
N TYR A 69 -14.16 -16.64 17.10
CA TYR A 69 -12.81 -16.80 17.58
C TYR A 69 -11.90 -15.69 17.04
N THR A 70 -11.13 -15.06 17.93
CA THR A 70 -10.13 -14.03 17.57
C THR A 70 -8.75 -14.47 18.07
N PRO A 71 -7.86 -14.95 17.19
CA PRO A 71 -6.54 -15.42 17.60
C PRO A 71 -5.64 -14.29 18.09
N ARG A 72 -4.88 -14.55 19.15
CA ARG A 72 -3.83 -13.66 19.67
C ARG A 72 -2.50 -13.88 18.95
N VAL A 73 -1.59 -12.91 19.09
CA VAL A 73 -0.21 -13.02 18.56
C VAL A 73 0.53 -14.22 19.16
N SER A 74 0.28 -14.53 20.44
CA SER A 74 0.84 -15.70 21.13
C SER A 74 0.40 -17.05 20.54
N GLU A 75 -0.64 -17.06 19.71
CA GLU A 75 -1.17 -18.27 19.07
C GLU A 75 -0.62 -18.43 17.64
N MET A 76 0.27 -17.55 17.17
CA MET A 76 0.82 -17.61 15.82
C MET A 76 1.54 -18.94 15.55
N GLY A 77 1.16 -19.61 14.46
CA GLY A 77 1.72 -20.92 14.08
C GLY A 77 1.06 -22.10 14.78
N MET A 78 0.19 -21.87 15.77
CA MET A 78 -0.56 -22.92 16.46
C MET A 78 -1.64 -23.52 15.55
N GLN A 79 -1.94 -24.79 15.79
CA GLN A 79 -3.06 -25.50 15.17
C GLN A 79 -3.93 -26.11 16.25
N TYR A 80 -5.22 -25.83 16.17
CA TYR A 80 -6.22 -26.34 17.10
C TYR A 80 -7.11 -27.34 16.39
N ARG A 81 -7.35 -28.49 17.02
CA ARG A 81 -8.35 -29.45 16.53
C ARG A 81 -9.55 -29.39 17.47
N VAL A 82 -10.61 -28.75 17.00
CA VAL A 82 -11.82 -28.45 17.77
C VAL A 82 -12.89 -29.49 17.48
N PHE A 83 -13.33 -30.20 18.51
CA PHE A 83 -14.43 -31.15 18.41
C PHE A 83 -15.72 -30.52 18.94
N PHE A 84 -16.84 -30.83 18.28
CA PHE A 84 -18.15 -30.29 18.64
C PHE A 84 -19.08 -31.41 19.07
N ASP A 85 -19.91 -31.12 20.05
CA ASP A 85 -21.00 -31.97 20.49
C ASP A 85 -22.33 -31.23 20.31
N SER A 86 -23.38 -31.99 20.04
CA SER A 86 -24.75 -31.50 20.05
C SER A 86 -25.59 -32.35 20.99
N ALA A 87 -26.36 -31.70 21.86
CA ALA A 87 -27.34 -32.36 22.70
C ALA A 87 -28.74 -31.90 22.27
N ASP A 88 -29.65 -32.86 22.22
CA ASP A 88 -31.07 -32.60 22.06
C ASP A 88 -31.61 -32.16 23.43
N ASP A 89 -32.08 -30.91 23.51
CA ASP A 89 -32.63 -30.29 24.71
C ASP A 89 -34.15 -30.52 24.82
N GLY A 90 -34.71 -31.42 24.01
CA GLY A 90 -36.12 -31.75 23.92
C GLY A 90 -36.78 -32.11 25.25
N LEU A 91 -38.06 -31.76 25.36
CA LEU A 91 -38.89 -32.13 26.49
C LEU A 91 -38.94 -33.65 26.57
N GLY A 92 -38.53 -34.19 27.72
CA GLY A 92 -38.45 -35.62 27.97
C GLY A 92 -39.71 -36.40 27.53
N PRO A 93 -39.59 -37.74 27.34
CA PRO A 93 -40.50 -38.63 26.60
C PRO A 93 -42.00 -38.59 26.96
N VAL A 94 -42.39 -37.82 27.98
CA VAL A 94 -43.75 -37.65 28.49
C VAL A 94 -44.67 -36.94 27.48
N THR A 95 -44.15 -36.11 26.57
CA THR A 95 -44.98 -35.42 25.55
C THR A 95 -45.12 -36.20 24.23
N VAL A 96 -44.28 -37.22 23.98
CA VAL A 96 -44.26 -38.03 22.73
C VAL A 96 -44.82 -39.44 22.95
N ALA A 97 -45.57 -39.66 24.04
CA ALA A 97 -46.08 -40.96 24.46
C ALA A 97 -47.09 -41.64 23.50
N GLY A 98 -47.29 -41.14 22.28
CA GLY A 98 -48.16 -41.72 21.26
C GLY A 98 -47.49 -42.10 19.93
N GLN A 99 -46.22 -41.78 19.70
CA GLN A 99 -45.55 -42.04 18.41
C GLN A 99 -44.29 -42.90 18.60
N SER A 100 -44.48 -44.22 18.50
CA SER A 100 -43.49 -45.28 18.73
C SER A 100 -42.32 -45.37 17.72
N ARG A 101 -42.09 -44.35 16.88
CA ARG A 101 -41.06 -44.40 15.84
C ARG A 101 -39.72 -43.75 16.21
N PHE A 102 -39.63 -43.07 17.35
CA PHE A 102 -38.40 -42.38 17.79
C PHE A 102 -37.77 -43.05 19.01
N SER A 103 -37.44 -44.34 18.87
CA SER A 103 -36.68 -45.07 19.88
C SER A 103 -35.18 -44.95 19.58
N ARG A 104 -34.48 -44.14 20.39
CA ARG A 104 -33.04 -44.21 20.70
C ARG A 104 -32.06 -43.97 19.54
N SER A 105 -31.68 -42.70 19.36
CA SER A 105 -30.35 -42.35 18.86
C SER A 105 -29.91 -41.01 19.48
N ALA A 106 -29.71 -40.99 20.80
CA ALA A 106 -29.48 -39.79 21.61
C ALA A 106 -28.06 -39.17 21.48
N ALA A 107 -27.36 -39.36 20.37
CA ALA A 107 -26.11 -38.66 20.08
C ALA A 107 -25.75 -38.84 18.60
N LEU A 108 -26.42 -38.12 17.70
CA LEU A 108 -25.85 -37.92 16.37
C LEU A 108 -24.71 -36.89 16.50
N PRO A 109 -23.47 -37.22 16.08
CA PRO A 109 -22.37 -36.27 16.13
C PRO A 109 -22.65 -35.06 15.22
N GLY A 110 -22.60 -33.86 15.79
CA GLY A 110 -22.77 -32.60 15.06
C GLY A 110 -21.68 -32.36 14.02
N ALA A 111 -22.01 -31.64 12.95
CA ALA A 111 -21.12 -31.35 11.84
C ALA A 111 -20.66 -29.88 11.88
N ALA A 112 -19.36 -29.64 12.10
CA ALA A 112 -18.79 -28.31 11.96
C ALA A 112 -18.48 -28.01 10.49
N CYS A 113 -19.13 -26.99 9.93
CA CYS A 113 -18.92 -26.54 8.56
C CYS A 113 -18.03 -25.28 8.55
N GLY A 114 -16.81 -25.37 8.03
CA GLY A 114 -15.97 -24.20 7.80
C GLY A 114 -16.52 -23.30 6.69
N THR A 115 -16.28 -21.98 6.77
CA THR A 115 -16.76 -20.96 5.81
C THR A 115 -16.05 -20.94 4.46
N ALA A 116 -15.13 -21.88 4.18
CA ALA A 116 -14.47 -21.91 2.87
C ALA A 116 -15.46 -22.38 1.78
N PRO A 117 -15.52 -21.69 0.62
CA PRO A 117 -16.38 -22.10 -0.48
C PRO A 117 -16.04 -23.55 -0.90
N GLY A 118 -17.03 -24.44 -0.82
CA GLY A 118 -16.90 -25.83 -1.28
C GLY A 118 -16.83 -26.91 -0.19
N LEU A 119 -16.70 -26.57 1.10
CA LEU A 119 -16.67 -27.60 2.15
C LEU A 119 -18.06 -28.12 2.56
N CYS A 120 -19.13 -27.34 2.36
CA CYS A 120 -20.49 -27.77 2.65
C CYS A 120 -21.39 -27.57 1.42
N ARG A 121 -21.69 -28.67 0.72
CA ARG A 121 -22.72 -28.67 -0.33
C ARG A 121 -24.08 -28.39 0.30
N ALA A 122 -24.91 -27.64 -0.42
CA ALA A 122 -26.28 -27.34 -0.02
C ALA A 122 -27.05 -28.62 0.36
N ALA A 123 -27.87 -28.51 1.41
CA ALA A 123 -28.53 -29.59 2.15
C ALA A 123 -29.45 -30.54 1.34
N GLY A 124 -29.53 -30.39 0.01
CA GLY A 124 -30.31 -31.27 -0.86
C GLY A 124 -29.60 -32.56 -1.30
N SER A 125 -28.34 -32.79 -0.90
CA SER A 125 -27.57 -33.97 -1.33
C SER A 125 -26.58 -34.47 -0.30
N MET A 126 -27.00 -34.64 0.96
CA MET A 126 -26.24 -35.48 1.88
C MET A 126 -26.32 -36.93 1.40
N ALA A 127 -25.39 -37.30 0.51
CA ALA A 127 -25.14 -38.67 0.13
C ALA A 127 -24.92 -39.49 1.41
N ARG A 128 -25.74 -40.52 1.62
CA ARG A 128 -25.47 -41.59 2.59
C ARG A 128 -24.03 -42.05 2.39
N GLY A 129 -23.13 -41.74 3.32
CA GLY A 129 -21.72 -42.16 3.25
C GLY A 129 -20.67 -41.09 3.54
N VAL A 130 -21.05 -39.81 3.71
CA VAL A 130 -20.09 -38.81 4.22
C VAL A 130 -20.02 -38.97 5.74
N GLU A 131 -18.99 -39.64 6.22
CA GLU A 131 -18.66 -39.72 7.65
C GLU A 131 -18.48 -38.28 8.17
N PRO A 132 -19.34 -37.80 9.09
CA PRO A 132 -19.24 -36.44 9.59
C PRO A 132 -17.87 -36.31 10.24
N LYS A 133 -17.04 -35.37 9.77
CA LYS A 133 -15.77 -35.08 10.43
C LYS A 133 -16.11 -34.34 11.73
N PRO A 134 -15.99 -34.96 12.91
CA PRO A 134 -16.43 -34.35 14.16
C PRO A 134 -15.46 -33.26 14.65
N ALA A 135 -14.49 -32.88 13.81
CA ALA A 135 -13.37 -32.03 14.16
C ALA A 135 -13.07 -31.00 13.07
N LEU A 136 -12.99 -29.74 13.48
CA LEU A 136 -12.45 -28.65 12.68
C LEU A 136 -10.98 -28.43 13.04
N THR A 137 -10.10 -28.29 12.05
CA THR A 137 -8.72 -27.86 12.30
C THR A 137 -8.61 -26.36 12.02
N VAL A 138 -8.22 -25.59 13.04
CA VAL A 138 -8.02 -24.14 12.97
C VAL A 138 -6.53 -23.86 13.04
N SER A 139 -5.94 -23.51 11.90
CA SER A 139 -4.55 -23.03 11.84
C SER A 139 -4.51 -21.52 12.00
N VAL A 140 -3.70 -21.04 12.95
CA VAL A 140 -3.51 -19.60 13.20
C VAL A 140 -2.31 -19.11 12.41
N VAL A 141 -2.57 -18.16 11.52
CA VAL A 141 -1.54 -17.54 10.67
C VAL A 141 -1.52 -16.04 10.91
N GLN A 142 -0.35 -15.42 10.83
CA GLN A 142 -0.25 -13.97 10.79
C GLN A 142 -0.15 -13.54 9.34
N LYS A 143 -1.16 -12.82 8.85
CA LYS A 143 -1.06 -12.11 7.57
C LYS A 143 -0.50 -10.72 7.83
N ARG A 144 0.43 -10.29 6.99
CA ARG A 144 0.95 -8.93 7.01
C ARG A 144 0.14 -8.05 6.05
N PRO A 145 0.11 -6.72 6.23
CA PRO A 145 -0.46 -5.83 5.24
C PRO A 145 0.22 -6.03 3.88
N LEU A 146 -0.55 -6.02 2.81
CA LEU A 146 -0.07 -6.19 1.44
C LEU A 146 -0.16 -4.85 0.72
N PHE A 147 0.94 -4.42 0.11
CA PHE A 147 0.92 -3.26 -0.78
C PHE A 147 0.35 -3.67 -2.14
N VAL A 148 -0.67 -2.95 -2.61
CA VAL A 148 -1.41 -3.33 -3.81
C VAL A 148 -0.87 -2.56 -5.00
N GLN A 149 -0.29 -3.28 -5.96
CA GLN A 149 0.29 -2.69 -7.17
C GLN A 149 -0.77 -2.47 -8.25
N GLY A 150 -0.57 -1.46 -9.11
CA GLY A 150 -1.26 -1.35 -10.40
C GLY A 150 -2.75 -1.02 -10.38
N VAL A 151 -3.35 -0.78 -9.20
CA VAL A 151 -4.72 -0.27 -9.14
C VAL A 151 -4.65 1.23 -9.41
N GLU A 152 -5.05 1.67 -10.60
CA GLU A 152 -5.36 3.08 -10.86
C GLU A 152 -6.57 3.47 -10.01
N GLY A 153 -6.31 3.84 -8.77
CA GLY A 153 -7.32 4.32 -7.86
C GLY A 153 -7.65 5.77 -8.19
N ARG A 154 -8.89 6.02 -8.63
CA ARG A 154 -9.49 7.34 -8.54
C ARG A 154 -9.84 7.61 -7.07
N ALA A 155 -8.88 8.11 -6.30
CA ALA A 155 -9.16 8.61 -4.95
C ALA A 155 -9.88 9.95 -5.06
N LEU A 156 -11.12 10.02 -4.54
CA LEU A 156 -11.80 11.29 -4.30
C LEU A 156 -11.12 11.94 -3.09
N TYR A 157 -10.29 12.94 -3.34
CA TYR A 157 -9.75 13.77 -2.26
C TYR A 157 -10.83 14.70 -1.74
N ALA A 158 -11.23 14.51 -0.48
CA ALA A 158 -11.75 15.59 0.34
C ALA A 158 -10.58 16.08 1.20
N VAL A 159 -10.05 17.28 0.92
CA VAL A 159 -9.11 17.93 1.84
C VAL A 159 -9.87 18.23 3.14
N PRO A 160 -9.40 17.80 4.32
CA PRO A 160 -10.07 18.12 5.58
C PRO A 160 -10.17 19.66 5.73
N GLY A 161 -11.38 20.20 5.64
CA GLY A 161 -11.66 21.64 5.74
C GLY A 161 -11.53 22.46 4.44
N GLY A 162 -11.20 21.84 3.31
CA GLY A 162 -11.22 22.49 2.00
C GLY A 162 -12.50 22.17 1.21
N PRO A 163 -12.94 23.02 0.26
CA PRO A 163 -13.97 22.63 -0.68
C PRO A 163 -13.55 21.34 -1.38
N ILE A 164 -14.50 20.42 -1.59
CA ILE A 164 -14.29 19.21 -2.41
C ILE A 164 -13.99 19.71 -3.83
N LEU A 165 -12.73 19.95 -4.13
CA LEU A 165 -12.28 20.23 -5.48
C LEU A 165 -12.45 18.92 -6.24
N GLY A 166 -13.55 18.80 -6.98
CA GLY A 166 -13.92 17.64 -7.80
C GLY A 166 -12.93 17.30 -8.94
N GLY A 167 -11.68 17.72 -8.84
CA GLY A 167 -10.58 17.25 -9.66
C GLY A 167 -10.14 15.88 -9.15
N LEU A 168 -10.54 14.82 -9.87
CA LEU A 168 -10.02 13.47 -9.66
C LEU A 168 -8.51 13.48 -9.94
N ILE A 169 -7.69 13.62 -8.90
CA ILE A 169 -6.25 13.37 -9.02
C ILE A 169 -6.10 11.87 -9.25
N SER A 170 -5.68 11.50 -10.46
CA SER A 170 -5.36 10.11 -10.79
C SER A 170 -3.99 9.78 -10.24
N PHE A 171 -3.95 8.93 -9.22
CA PHE A 171 -2.72 8.38 -8.68
C PHE A 171 -2.34 7.13 -9.46
N GLN A 172 -1.06 7.03 -9.81
CA GLN A 172 -0.49 5.74 -10.17
C GLN A 172 -0.55 4.85 -8.91
N GLY A 173 -0.94 3.58 -9.07
CA GLY A 173 -1.05 2.61 -7.98
C GLY A 173 0.26 2.43 -7.19
N SER A 174 0.24 1.61 -6.13
CA SER A 174 1.45 1.48 -5.29
C SER A 174 2.65 1.05 -6.13
N PRO A 175 3.80 1.72 -5.97
CA PRO A 175 5.02 1.30 -6.62
C PRO A 175 5.44 -0.09 -6.11
N VAL A 176 6.26 -0.77 -6.91
CA VAL A 176 6.88 -2.04 -6.52
C VAL A 176 7.94 -1.78 -5.44
N ASP A 177 8.14 -2.71 -4.52
CA ASP A 177 9.22 -2.60 -3.53
C ASP A 177 10.58 -2.58 -4.22
N GLY A 178 11.43 -1.64 -3.82
CA GLY A 178 12.70 -1.35 -4.47
C GLY A 178 12.61 -0.59 -5.79
N ALA A 179 11.41 -0.18 -6.24
CA ALA A 179 11.27 0.55 -7.49
C ALA A 179 12.04 1.88 -7.47
N THR A 180 12.60 2.25 -8.63
CA THR A 180 13.10 3.61 -8.87
C THR A 180 12.01 4.38 -9.60
N MET A 181 11.52 5.45 -8.98
CA MET A 181 10.49 6.31 -9.56
C MET A 181 11.06 7.14 -10.72
N PRO A 182 10.21 7.70 -11.60
CA PRO A 182 10.65 8.68 -12.59
C PRO A 182 11.46 9.81 -11.93
N ALA A 183 12.44 10.34 -12.66
CA ALA A 183 13.32 11.37 -12.10
C ALA A 183 12.52 12.61 -11.70
N ALA A 184 12.73 13.04 -10.45
CA ALA A 184 12.28 14.35 -10.02
C ALA A 184 13.28 15.41 -10.50
N TYR A 185 12.83 16.65 -10.53
CA TYR A 185 13.62 17.78 -11.00
C TYR A 185 13.49 18.89 -9.98
N VAL A 186 14.59 19.63 -9.76
CA VAL A 186 14.60 20.65 -8.72
C VAL A 186 13.56 21.73 -9.01
N ASN A 187 12.80 22.07 -7.96
CA ASN A 187 11.69 23.01 -8.01
C ASN A 187 10.50 22.60 -8.90
N CYS A 188 10.52 21.42 -9.52
CA CYS A 188 9.37 20.87 -10.24
C CYS A 188 8.50 20.06 -9.29
N GLU A 189 7.18 20.16 -9.43
CA GLU A 189 6.28 19.21 -8.79
C GLU A 189 6.40 17.86 -9.49
N MET A 190 6.79 16.84 -8.74
CA MET A 190 6.83 15.47 -9.24
C MET A 190 5.41 14.96 -9.46
N ALA A 191 5.23 14.09 -10.46
CA ALA A 191 4.00 13.34 -10.65
C ALA A 191 3.55 12.70 -9.31
N PRO A 192 2.34 13.05 -8.80
CA PRO A 192 1.86 12.47 -7.55
C PRO A 192 1.65 10.96 -7.72
N PHE A 193 2.00 10.20 -6.70
CA PHE A 193 1.78 8.75 -6.68
C PHE A 193 1.13 8.32 -5.37
N GLY A 194 0.40 7.21 -5.46
CA GLY A 194 -0.36 6.65 -4.35
C GLY A 194 0.33 5.44 -3.76
N VAL A 195 0.17 5.23 -2.46
CA VAL A 195 0.52 3.97 -1.80
C VAL A 195 -0.73 3.40 -1.16
N TYR A 196 -1.07 2.18 -1.58
CA TYR A 196 -2.21 1.42 -1.12
C TYR A 196 -1.72 0.22 -0.33
N ALA A 197 -2.24 0.07 0.88
CA ALA A 197 -2.03 -1.13 1.67
C ALA A 197 -3.38 -1.71 2.07
N PHE A 198 -3.45 -3.03 2.01
CA PHE A 198 -4.66 -3.78 2.33
C PHE A 198 -4.33 -4.90 3.31
N LYS A 199 -5.22 -5.08 4.29
CA LYS A 199 -5.29 -6.29 5.09
C LYS A 199 -6.75 -6.57 5.40
N GLN A 200 -7.19 -7.78 5.10
CA GLN A 200 -8.57 -8.21 5.34
C GLN A 200 -8.96 -8.01 6.81
N ASN A 201 -10.12 -7.39 7.05
CA ASN A 201 -10.70 -7.13 8.37
C ASN A 201 -9.78 -6.38 9.35
N SER A 202 -8.81 -5.62 8.86
CA SER A 202 -7.91 -4.83 9.71
C SER A 202 -7.77 -3.41 9.20
N ARG A 203 -7.67 -2.46 10.11
CA ARG A 203 -7.34 -1.07 9.77
C ARG A 203 -5.84 -0.96 9.65
N VAL A 204 -5.39 -0.68 8.43
CA VAL A 204 -3.97 -0.47 8.16
C VAL A 204 -3.69 1.03 8.23
N ASN A 205 -2.75 1.43 9.07
CA ASN A 205 -2.18 2.78 9.05
C ASN A 205 -0.97 2.77 8.12
N ILE A 206 -0.92 3.74 7.19
CA ILE A 206 0.25 3.94 6.35
C ILE A 206 0.96 5.20 6.82
N SER A 207 2.25 5.08 7.11
CA SER A 207 3.11 6.20 7.48
C SER A 207 4.36 6.22 6.62
N LEU A 208 4.96 7.40 6.53
CA LEU A 208 6.20 7.67 5.81
C LEU A 208 7.38 7.51 6.78
N GLU A 209 8.29 6.59 6.48
CA GLU A 209 9.55 6.39 7.21
C GLU A 209 10.73 6.91 6.39
N ALA A 210 11.69 7.56 7.05
CA ALA A 210 12.96 7.93 6.44
C ALA A 210 13.73 6.65 6.07
N GLY A 211 14.04 6.44 4.80
CA GLY A 211 14.88 5.32 4.35
C GLY A 211 16.38 5.58 4.51
N GLY A 212 16.78 6.68 5.16
CA GLY A 212 18.17 7.12 5.27
C GLY A 212 18.36 8.26 6.28
N PRO A 213 19.55 8.90 6.32
CA PRO A 213 19.89 9.92 7.33
C PRO A 213 19.08 11.21 7.22
N LEU A 214 18.38 11.45 6.10
CA LEU A 214 17.59 12.65 5.87
C LEU A 214 16.09 12.36 6.09
N SER A 215 15.46 13.13 6.98
CA SER A 215 14.01 13.07 7.22
C SER A 215 13.24 13.49 5.95
N PRO A 216 12.26 12.70 5.47
CA PRO A 216 11.45 13.01 4.29
C PRO A 216 10.78 14.39 4.35
N THR A 217 10.37 14.83 5.54
CA THR A 217 9.76 16.15 5.75
C THR A 217 10.76 17.29 5.60
N ARG A 218 12.04 17.06 5.91
CA ARG A 218 13.10 18.09 5.74
C ARG A 218 13.44 18.32 4.27
N VAL A 219 13.17 17.34 3.41
CA VAL A 219 13.42 17.43 1.97
C VAL A 219 12.17 17.88 1.19
N GLY A 220 11.12 18.34 1.89
CA GLY A 220 9.90 18.86 1.28
C GLY A 220 8.95 17.79 0.72
N LEU A 221 9.13 16.51 1.08
CA LEU A 221 8.19 15.45 0.71
C LEU A 221 6.94 15.57 1.57
N VAL A 222 5.77 15.65 0.93
CA VAL A 222 4.48 15.83 1.59
C VAL A 222 3.64 14.58 1.35
N ALA A 223 3.26 13.92 2.44
CA ALA A 223 2.30 12.82 2.41
C ALA A 223 0.94 13.33 2.91
N THR A 224 -0.14 12.96 2.23
CA THR A 224 -1.48 13.27 2.70
C THR A 224 -1.83 12.40 3.90
N PRO A 225 -2.79 12.78 4.75
CA PRO A 225 -3.30 11.87 5.77
C PRO A 225 -3.76 10.55 5.14
N SER A 226 -3.53 9.43 5.84
CA SER A 226 -3.99 8.13 5.36
C SER A 226 -5.51 8.08 5.34
N VAL A 227 -6.11 7.73 4.20
CA VAL A 227 -7.56 7.60 4.05
C VAL A 227 -7.94 6.12 3.97
N LEU A 228 -8.94 5.73 4.77
CA LEU A 228 -9.50 4.37 4.73
C LEU A 228 -10.67 4.33 3.75
N PHE A 229 -10.61 3.42 2.80
CA PHE A 229 -11.68 3.15 1.84
C PHE A 229 -12.22 1.75 2.03
N PHE A 230 -13.54 1.61 1.93
CA PHE A 230 -14.22 0.33 1.92
C PHE A 230 -14.49 -0.08 0.47
N ASN A 231 -14.01 -1.25 0.05
CA ASN A 231 -14.34 -1.74 -1.28
C ASN A 231 -15.80 -2.23 -1.28
N GLN A 232 -16.68 -1.48 -1.97
CA GLN A 232 -18.07 -1.89 -2.18
C GLN A 232 -18.23 -2.83 -3.39
N GLY A 233 -17.17 -3.05 -4.17
CA GLY A 233 -17.18 -3.84 -5.41
C GLY A 233 -16.83 -5.31 -5.20
N ALA A 234 -17.66 -6.18 -5.78
CA ALA A 234 -17.62 -7.65 -5.77
C ALA A 234 -18.03 -8.34 -4.45
N ALA A 235 -19.09 -9.15 -4.53
CA ALA A 235 -19.72 -9.85 -3.41
C ALA A 235 -18.80 -10.83 -2.64
N ALA A 236 -17.62 -11.16 -3.19
CA ALA A 236 -16.68 -12.12 -2.59
C ALA A 236 -15.68 -11.49 -1.60
N GLU A 237 -15.59 -10.16 -1.52
CA GLU A 237 -14.56 -9.46 -0.73
C GLU A 237 -15.12 -8.31 0.13
N ARG A 238 -16.41 -8.39 0.48
CA ARG A 238 -17.03 -7.54 1.49
C ARG A 238 -16.21 -7.65 2.78
N ASP A 239 -15.86 -6.51 3.38
CA ASP A 239 -15.04 -6.34 4.60
C ASP A 239 -13.52 -6.10 4.41
N SER A 240 -13.11 -5.77 3.20
CA SER A 240 -11.73 -5.35 2.91
C SER A 240 -11.54 -3.82 3.04
N TYR A 241 -10.73 -3.40 4.02
CA TYR A 241 -10.29 -2.00 4.17
C TYR A 241 -8.99 -1.76 3.41
N TYR A 242 -9.02 -0.77 2.53
CA TYR A 242 -7.84 -0.25 1.86
C TYR A 242 -7.42 1.01 2.58
N SER A 243 -6.16 1.11 2.95
CA SER A 243 -5.54 2.36 3.38
C SER A 243 -4.79 2.95 2.21
N PHE A 244 -4.86 4.27 2.07
CA PHE A 244 -4.24 5.00 0.99
C PHE A 244 -3.49 6.21 1.52
N LEU A 245 -2.29 6.41 1.01
CA LEU A 245 -1.44 7.57 1.27
C LEU A 245 -1.01 8.17 -0.07
N GLY A 246 -1.42 9.40 -0.37
CA GLY A 246 -0.91 10.13 -1.53
C GLY A 246 0.38 10.86 -1.18
N VAL A 247 1.32 10.89 -2.12
CA VAL A 247 2.62 11.53 -1.95
C VAL A 247 2.82 12.56 -3.05
N THR A 248 3.16 13.78 -2.64
CA THR A 248 3.62 14.86 -3.52
C THR A 248 5.01 15.31 -3.09
N TRP A 249 5.80 15.79 -4.04
CA TRP A 249 7.15 16.25 -3.75
C TRP A 249 7.61 17.30 -4.75
N ARG A 250 8.29 18.33 -4.23
CA ARG A 250 9.02 19.31 -5.02
C ARG A 250 10.45 19.37 -4.47
N PRO A 251 11.42 18.70 -5.11
CA PRO A 251 12.79 18.65 -4.60
C PRO A 251 13.35 20.08 -4.42
N PRO A 252 13.89 20.42 -3.24
CA PRO A 252 14.50 21.72 -3.03
C PRO A 252 15.83 21.84 -3.77
N LEU A 253 16.30 23.07 -3.95
CA LEU A 253 17.65 23.36 -4.44
C LEU A 253 18.69 22.67 -3.54
N GLY A 254 19.75 22.12 -4.12
CA GLY A 254 20.74 21.32 -3.41
C GLY A 254 20.44 19.81 -3.42
N SER A 255 19.31 19.39 -4.01
CA SER A 255 18.94 17.98 -4.16
C SER A 255 19.47 17.33 -5.44
N GLU A 256 20.05 18.10 -6.35
CA GLU A 256 20.49 17.68 -7.68
C GLU A 256 21.44 16.47 -7.58
N GLY A 257 21.19 15.44 -8.39
CA GLY A 257 22.03 14.24 -8.44
C GLY A 257 21.85 13.27 -7.27
N ARG A 258 21.06 13.62 -6.25
CA ARG A 258 20.79 12.75 -5.10
C ARG A 258 19.75 11.69 -5.41
N ARG A 259 19.78 10.62 -4.62
CA ARG A 259 18.77 9.55 -4.61
C ARG A 259 18.19 9.44 -3.21
N TYR A 260 16.88 9.63 -3.09
CA TYR A 260 16.19 9.55 -1.80
C TYR A 260 15.50 8.20 -1.66
N GLY A 261 15.93 7.41 -0.67
CA GLY A 261 15.22 6.23 -0.22
C GLY A 261 14.04 6.62 0.64
N VAL A 262 12.83 6.32 0.20
CA VAL A 262 11.58 6.62 0.91
C VAL A 262 10.89 5.30 1.22
N CYS A 263 10.60 5.04 2.49
CA CYS A 263 9.91 3.83 2.90
C CYS A 263 8.51 4.17 3.43
N PHE A 264 7.56 3.31 3.12
CA PHE A 264 6.19 3.35 3.61
C PHE A 264 6.02 2.19 4.56
N ARG A 265 5.51 2.49 5.75
CA ARG A 265 5.18 1.49 6.75
C ARG A 265 3.68 1.33 6.80
N ALA A 266 3.22 0.13 6.46
CA ALA A 266 1.84 -0.28 6.63
C ALA A 266 1.74 -1.15 7.88
N GLU A 267 0.97 -0.74 8.88
CA GLU A 267 0.85 -1.49 10.12
C GLU A 267 -0.57 -1.56 10.65
N ASP A 268 -0.83 -2.60 11.43
CA ASP A 268 -1.98 -2.71 12.32
C ASP A 268 -1.52 -3.09 13.73
N GLU A 269 -2.45 -3.45 14.61
CA GLU A 269 -2.15 -3.79 16.02
C GLU A 269 -1.11 -4.91 16.20
N VAL A 270 -0.97 -5.78 15.20
CA VAL A 270 -0.23 -7.05 15.36
C VAL A 270 0.80 -7.30 14.27
N SER A 271 0.83 -6.50 13.19
CA SER A 271 1.68 -6.77 12.03
C SER A 271 2.12 -5.50 11.31
N VAL A 272 3.29 -5.60 10.67
CA VAL A 272 3.92 -4.50 9.94
C VAL A 272 4.46 -5.02 8.60
N SER A 273 4.32 -4.18 7.57
CA SER A 273 4.94 -4.34 6.25
C SER A 273 5.62 -3.04 5.85
N ARG A 274 6.68 -3.16 5.04
CA ARG A 274 7.40 -2.01 4.48
C ARG A 274 7.44 -2.09 2.96
N LEU A 275 7.38 -0.93 2.32
CA LEU A 275 7.57 -0.72 0.89
C LEU A 275 8.55 0.44 0.72
N CYS A 276 9.71 0.21 0.11
CA CYS A 276 10.70 1.25 -0.09
C CYS A 276 10.85 1.56 -1.59
N VAL A 277 10.98 2.84 -1.93
CA VAL A 277 11.23 3.31 -3.29
C VAL A 277 12.40 4.27 -3.32
N THR A 278 13.03 4.39 -4.47
CA THR A 278 14.08 5.37 -4.73
C THR A 278 13.54 6.51 -5.58
N LEU A 279 13.71 7.75 -5.11
CA LEU A 279 13.38 8.97 -5.86
C LEU A 279 14.68 9.62 -6.34
N PRO A 280 15.09 9.44 -7.61
CA PRO A 280 16.27 10.10 -8.15
C PRO A 280 15.93 11.55 -8.52
N VAL A 281 16.84 12.49 -8.24
CA VAL A 281 16.75 13.88 -8.69
C VAL A 281 17.72 14.08 -9.85
N ALA A 282 17.18 14.38 -11.02
CA ALA A 282 17.98 14.65 -12.21
C ALA A 282 18.91 15.85 -11.98
N ARG A 283 20.09 15.79 -12.59
CA ARG A 283 21.05 16.88 -12.59
C ARG A 283 20.72 17.88 -13.69
N CYS A 284 21.23 19.11 -13.54
CA CYS A 284 21.30 20.07 -14.65
C CYS A 284 19.95 20.49 -15.23
N VAL A 285 18.85 20.26 -14.50
CA VAL A 285 17.50 20.67 -14.90
C VAL A 285 16.81 21.30 -13.69
N TYR A 286 16.13 22.41 -13.93
CA TYR A 286 15.48 23.25 -12.93
C TYR A 286 14.13 23.74 -13.44
N CYS A 287 13.08 23.68 -12.63
CA CYS A 287 11.82 24.32 -12.98
C CYS A 287 11.81 25.80 -12.58
N THR A 288 11.36 26.66 -13.49
CA THR A 288 11.16 28.09 -13.22
C THR A 288 10.11 28.35 -12.15
N ARG A 289 10.31 29.41 -11.36
CA ARG A 289 9.32 29.95 -10.42
C ARG A 289 8.39 30.93 -11.12
N GLU A 290 7.34 31.35 -10.39
CA GLU A 290 6.49 32.46 -10.80
C GLU A 290 7.31 33.71 -11.10
N ALA A 291 7.10 34.29 -12.28
CA ALA A 291 7.76 35.49 -12.78
C ALA A 291 9.30 35.43 -12.89
N GLU A 292 9.91 34.24 -12.82
CA GLU A 292 11.36 34.10 -12.98
C GLU A 292 11.75 34.29 -14.44
N THR A 293 12.80 35.07 -14.71
CA THR A 293 13.39 35.27 -16.03
C THR A 293 14.61 34.36 -16.23
N LEU A 294 15.01 34.12 -17.47
CA LEU A 294 16.21 33.33 -17.75
C LEU A 294 17.50 33.95 -17.17
N LYS A 295 17.53 35.29 -17.06
CA LYS A 295 18.62 36.02 -16.42
C LYS A 295 18.71 35.67 -14.93
N GLU A 296 17.60 35.67 -14.22
CA GLU A 296 17.55 35.31 -12.80
C GLU A 296 17.89 33.82 -12.58
N VAL A 297 17.43 32.92 -13.46
CA VAL A 297 17.86 31.51 -13.44
C VAL A 297 19.37 31.41 -13.59
N ALA A 298 19.96 32.10 -14.57
CA ALA A 298 21.39 32.06 -14.81
C ALA A 298 22.21 32.63 -13.64
N GLU A 299 21.79 33.76 -13.08
CA GLU A 299 22.40 34.37 -11.89
C GLU A 299 22.35 33.41 -10.68
N ARG A 300 21.22 32.72 -10.46
CA ARG A 300 21.05 31.74 -9.38
C ARG A 300 22.09 30.61 -9.43
N PHE A 301 22.43 30.15 -10.64
CA PHE A 301 23.39 29.08 -10.84
C PHE A 301 24.81 29.59 -11.19
N ASP A 302 25.04 30.91 -11.12
CA ASP A 302 26.25 31.63 -11.55
C ASP A 302 26.79 31.11 -12.89
N THR A 303 25.90 31.19 -13.87
CA THR A 303 26.14 30.96 -15.30
C THR A 303 25.60 32.16 -16.09
N HIS A 304 25.77 32.15 -17.41
CA HIS A 304 25.26 33.21 -18.28
C HIS A 304 23.94 32.79 -18.93
N TRP A 305 22.98 33.71 -19.04
CA TRP A 305 21.64 33.41 -19.58
C TRP A 305 21.69 32.82 -20.99
N LEU A 306 22.62 33.27 -21.83
CA LEU A 306 22.80 32.76 -23.20
C LEU A 306 23.19 31.27 -23.21
N GLN A 307 23.95 30.83 -22.21
CA GLN A 307 24.32 29.42 -22.07
C GLN A 307 23.11 28.57 -21.72
N VAL A 308 22.30 29.03 -20.75
CA VAL A 308 21.04 28.36 -20.39
C VAL A 308 20.12 28.32 -21.61
N TRP A 309 19.95 29.44 -22.32
CA TRP A 309 19.16 29.50 -23.54
C TRP A 309 19.63 28.47 -24.59
N SER A 310 20.93 28.45 -24.88
CA SER A 310 21.52 27.53 -25.87
C SER A 310 21.45 26.05 -25.47
N ALA A 311 21.33 25.75 -24.17
CA ALA A 311 21.23 24.38 -23.67
C ALA A 311 19.82 23.78 -23.80
N ASN A 312 18.81 24.61 -24.10
CA ASN A 312 17.41 24.23 -24.24
C ASN A 312 17.01 24.16 -25.72
N ASP A 313 17.81 23.47 -26.54
CA ASP A 313 17.45 23.23 -27.93
C ASP A 313 16.23 22.28 -28.05
N PRO A 314 15.37 22.43 -29.08
CA PRO A 314 14.20 21.57 -29.26
C PRO A 314 14.53 20.08 -29.40
N ASP A 315 15.69 19.73 -29.98
CA ASP A 315 16.09 18.34 -30.17
C ASP A 315 16.35 17.64 -28.83
N HIS A 316 16.96 18.35 -27.88
CA HIS A 316 17.13 17.86 -26.52
C HIS A 316 15.77 17.63 -25.84
N ALA A 317 14.85 18.60 -25.92
CA ALA A 317 13.51 18.45 -25.34
C ALA A 317 12.79 17.22 -25.91
N MET A 318 12.90 16.98 -27.23
CA MET A 318 12.37 15.78 -27.87
C MET A 318 13.05 14.50 -27.38
N SER A 319 14.38 14.50 -27.22
CA SER A 319 15.13 13.33 -26.72
C SER A 319 14.74 12.93 -25.29
N MET A 320 14.33 13.90 -24.48
CA MET A 320 13.95 13.71 -23.08
C MET A 320 12.42 13.61 -22.87
N GLN A 321 11.64 13.67 -23.96
CA GLN A 321 10.18 13.78 -23.89
C GLN A 321 9.53 12.68 -23.06
N ALA A 322 10.01 11.43 -23.18
CA ALA A 322 9.50 10.30 -22.41
C ALA A 322 9.74 10.46 -20.90
N GLN A 323 10.92 10.97 -20.51
CA GLN A 323 11.27 11.18 -19.11
C GLN A 323 10.49 12.35 -18.51
N PHE A 324 10.34 13.45 -19.24
CA PHE A 324 9.51 14.57 -18.83
C PHE A 324 8.03 14.19 -18.69
N ALA A 325 7.49 13.41 -19.65
CA ALA A 325 6.13 12.91 -19.59
C ALA A 325 5.89 11.99 -18.38
N ALA A 326 6.84 11.07 -18.08
CA ALA A 326 6.75 10.18 -16.92
C ALA A 326 6.71 10.95 -15.59
N SER A 327 7.44 12.07 -15.50
CA SER A 327 7.47 12.94 -14.32
C SER A 327 6.39 14.02 -14.32
N ARG A 328 5.56 14.11 -15.38
CA ARG A 328 4.55 15.17 -15.61
C ARG A 328 5.13 16.59 -15.58
N VAL A 329 6.35 16.74 -16.11
CA VAL A 329 7.04 18.03 -16.20
C VAL A 329 7.01 18.51 -17.64
N THR A 330 6.78 19.81 -17.84
CA THR A 330 6.76 20.41 -19.19
C THR A 330 8.14 20.97 -19.51
N PRO A 331 8.84 20.48 -20.55
CA PRO A 331 10.11 21.06 -20.96
C PRO A 331 9.90 22.46 -21.57
N TRP A 332 10.88 23.35 -21.40
CA TRP A 332 10.90 24.62 -22.09
C TRP A 332 11.23 24.42 -23.57
N THR A 333 10.23 24.64 -24.43
CA THR A 333 10.34 24.44 -25.90
C THR A 333 10.23 25.74 -26.70
N ARG A 334 9.82 26.84 -26.06
CA ARG A 334 9.60 28.15 -26.69
C ARG A 334 10.80 29.07 -26.50
N THR A 335 11.87 28.82 -27.25
CA THR A 335 13.13 29.57 -27.13
C THR A 335 13.17 30.88 -27.94
N HIS A 336 12.10 31.28 -28.63
CA HIS A 336 12.10 32.46 -29.50
C HIS A 336 12.12 33.81 -28.74
N ASP A 337 11.71 33.84 -27.47
CA ASP A 337 11.77 35.02 -26.60
C ASP A 337 12.44 34.66 -25.27
N PRO A 338 13.76 34.88 -25.11
CA PRO A 338 14.49 34.49 -23.90
C PRO A 338 14.08 35.30 -22.65
N HIS A 339 13.30 36.37 -22.82
CA HIS A 339 12.80 37.19 -21.72
C HIS A 339 11.45 36.69 -21.17
N LYS A 340 10.79 35.76 -21.87
CA LYS A 340 9.51 35.17 -21.44
C LYS A 340 9.66 33.68 -21.23
N ILE A 341 9.63 33.28 -19.96
CA ILE A 341 9.56 31.87 -19.59
C ILE A 341 8.37 31.65 -18.67
N ASP A 342 7.50 30.72 -19.03
CA ASP A 342 6.33 30.39 -18.22
C ASP A 342 6.78 29.71 -16.92
N PRO A 343 6.03 29.88 -15.81
CA PRO A 343 6.35 29.22 -14.55
C PRO A 343 6.19 27.70 -14.64
N GLY A 344 7.02 26.97 -13.89
CA GLY A 344 6.97 25.51 -13.81
C GLY A 344 7.52 24.79 -15.04
N LEU A 345 8.15 25.50 -15.98
CA LEU A 345 8.83 24.89 -17.13
C LEU A 345 10.20 24.36 -16.71
N ALA A 346 10.52 23.12 -17.11
CA ALA A 346 11.84 22.55 -16.94
C ALA A 346 12.83 23.17 -17.92
N VAL A 347 13.86 23.79 -17.35
CA VAL A 347 14.98 24.43 -18.03
C VAL A 347 16.23 23.61 -17.77
N ARG A 348 16.89 23.21 -18.85
CA ARG A 348 18.24 22.65 -18.79
C ARG A 348 19.24 23.76 -18.52
N LEU A 349 20.05 23.59 -17.49
CA LEU A 349 21.07 24.57 -17.09
C LEU A 349 22.33 24.45 -17.95
N GLY A 350 22.70 23.23 -18.34
CA GLY A 350 23.89 22.95 -19.14
C GLY A 350 24.01 21.47 -19.53
N PRO A 351 25.15 21.07 -20.14
CA PRO A 351 25.39 19.68 -20.49
C PRO A 351 25.60 18.80 -19.24
N VAL A 352 25.20 17.53 -19.39
CA VAL A 352 25.50 16.47 -18.40
C VAL A 352 26.64 15.63 -18.96
N LEU A 353 27.76 15.58 -18.24
CA LEU A 353 28.85 14.66 -18.52
C LEU A 353 28.58 13.34 -17.84
N VAL A 354 28.57 12.25 -18.61
CA VAL A 354 28.63 10.89 -18.07
C VAL A 354 30.10 10.44 -18.10
N THR A 355 30.70 10.21 -16.94
CA THR A 355 32.10 9.78 -16.85
C THR A 355 32.27 8.41 -17.52
N ARG A 356 33.28 8.24 -18.37
CA ARG A 356 33.54 6.96 -19.06
C ARG A 356 34.49 6.04 -18.29
N HIS A 357 35.33 6.64 -17.48
CA HIS A 357 36.30 6.02 -16.59
C HIS A 357 36.38 6.89 -15.33
N ASP A 358 37.12 6.43 -14.35
CA ASP A 358 37.37 7.16 -13.12
C ASP A 358 38.07 8.49 -13.42
N LEU A 359 37.45 9.59 -13.05
CA LEU A 359 37.93 10.95 -13.34
C LEU A 359 38.08 11.74 -12.05
N GLN A 360 39.20 12.45 -11.91
CA GLN A 360 39.38 13.36 -10.79
C GLN A 360 38.54 14.62 -10.99
N LEU A 361 37.87 15.06 -9.93
CA LEU A 361 36.99 16.23 -9.96
C LEU A 361 37.75 17.51 -10.36
N GLY A 362 39.01 17.66 -9.93
CA GLY A 362 39.89 18.75 -10.35
C GLY A 362 40.20 18.74 -11.85
N ALA A 363 40.44 17.56 -12.42
CA ALA A 363 40.68 17.42 -13.85
C ALA A 363 39.43 17.76 -14.68
N ILE A 364 38.24 17.43 -14.17
CA ILE A 364 36.96 17.84 -14.79
C ILE A 364 36.82 19.36 -14.72
N ALA A 365 37.04 19.95 -13.54
CA ALA A 365 36.97 21.39 -13.34
C ALA A 365 37.93 22.14 -14.29
N GLU A 366 39.18 21.70 -14.39
CA GLU A 366 40.19 22.27 -15.29
C GLU A 366 39.79 22.13 -16.77
N ARG A 367 39.41 20.91 -17.20
CA ARG A 367 39.03 20.61 -18.59
C ARG A 367 37.89 21.50 -19.09
N TYR A 368 36.89 21.74 -18.24
CA TYR A 368 35.72 22.55 -18.58
C TYR A 368 35.85 24.00 -18.12
N ARG A 369 37.03 24.43 -17.65
CA ARG A 369 37.28 25.79 -17.15
C ARG A 369 36.25 26.25 -16.10
N MET A 370 35.86 25.33 -15.22
CA MET A 370 35.01 25.58 -14.08
C MET A 370 35.87 25.69 -12.82
N GLY A 371 35.50 26.60 -11.90
CA GLY A 371 36.04 26.53 -10.54
C GLY A 371 35.50 25.30 -9.83
N LEU A 372 36.33 24.62 -9.02
CA LEU A 372 35.90 23.45 -8.24
C LEU A 372 34.67 23.76 -7.38
N HIS A 373 34.64 24.95 -6.77
CA HIS A 373 33.49 25.40 -5.98
C HIS A 373 32.20 25.53 -6.83
N SER A 374 32.28 26.14 -8.02
CA SER A 374 31.13 26.23 -8.94
C SER A 374 30.65 24.86 -9.42
N LEU A 375 31.58 23.93 -9.67
CA LEU A 375 31.26 22.55 -10.05
C LEU A 375 30.53 21.80 -8.93
N LEU A 376 31.02 21.91 -7.69
CA LEU A 376 30.38 21.29 -6.51
C LEU A 376 29.03 21.93 -6.17
N ARG A 377 28.88 23.25 -6.38
CA ARG A 377 27.61 23.96 -6.12
C ARG A 377 26.44 23.40 -6.94
N VAL A 378 26.69 23.01 -8.19
CA VAL A 378 25.66 22.44 -9.09
C VAL A 378 25.62 20.91 -9.09
N ASN A 379 26.47 20.28 -8.28
CA ASN A 379 26.52 18.84 -8.03
C ASN A 379 26.65 18.60 -6.52
N PRO A 380 25.64 18.99 -5.73
CA PRO A 380 25.71 19.02 -4.27
C PRO A 380 25.95 17.65 -3.64
N ASP A 381 25.55 16.57 -4.30
CA ASP A 381 25.84 15.20 -3.86
C ASP A 381 27.35 14.86 -3.91
N LEU A 382 28.11 15.47 -4.84
CA LEU A 382 29.56 15.32 -4.89
C LEU A 382 30.24 16.10 -3.77
N ALA A 383 29.63 17.19 -3.30
CA ALA A 383 30.16 18.01 -2.20
C ALA A 383 30.06 17.30 -0.84
N GLU A 384 29.17 16.32 -0.72
CA GLU A 384 28.98 15.52 0.50
C GLU A 384 29.90 14.30 0.57
N MET A 385 30.71 14.04 -0.46
CA MET A 385 31.71 12.98 -0.42
C MET A 385 32.75 13.30 0.68
N PRO A 386 33.18 12.31 1.48
CA PRO A 386 34.09 12.52 2.63
C PRO A 386 35.39 13.26 2.30
N GLU A 387 35.79 13.25 1.02
CA GLU A 387 37.01 13.88 0.51
C GLU A 387 36.74 14.78 -0.69
N ALA A 388 35.59 15.47 -0.72
CA ALA A 388 35.24 16.38 -1.82
C ALA A 388 36.32 17.48 -2.02
N GLY A 389 37.07 17.38 -3.12
CA GLY A 389 38.28 18.15 -3.39
C GLY A 389 38.82 17.89 -4.82
N PRO A 390 39.93 18.53 -5.21
CA PRO A 390 40.49 18.35 -6.56
C PRO A 390 40.88 16.89 -6.87
N GLY A 391 41.35 16.15 -5.87
CA GLY A 391 41.77 14.76 -6.01
C GLY A 391 40.64 13.73 -5.91
N THR A 392 39.39 14.13 -5.62
CA THR A 392 38.27 13.19 -5.50
C THR A 392 38.08 12.46 -6.81
N VAL A 393 38.13 11.13 -6.76
CA VAL A 393 37.89 10.28 -7.92
C VAL A 393 36.39 10.05 -8.05
N ILE A 394 35.84 10.47 -9.19
CA ILE A 394 34.46 10.22 -9.57
C ILE A 394 34.42 8.92 -10.40
N PRO A 395 33.64 7.91 -10.00
CA PRO A 395 33.60 6.63 -10.69
C PRO A 395 33.04 6.77 -12.10
N ALA A 396 33.38 5.82 -12.97
CA ALA A 396 32.75 5.67 -14.28
C ALA A 396 31.21 5.54 -14.18
N GLY A 397 30.50 6.11 -15.14
CA GLY A 397 29.03 6.12 -15.23
C GLY A 397 28.34 7.21 -14.42
N GLN A 398 29.09 8.00 -13.64
CA GLN A 398 28.53 9.11 -12.88
C GLN A 398 28.15 10.27 -13.79
N GLU A 399 26.93 10.77 -13.63
CA GLU A 399 26.47 12.01 -14.27
C GLU A 399 27.00 13.22 -13.51
N ILE A 400 27.39 14.27 -14.23
CA ILE A 400 27.89 15.52 -13.67
C ILE A 400 27.31 16.69 -14.46
N CYS A 401 26.66 17.62 -13.77
CA CYS A 401 26.20 18.86 -14.36
C CYS A 401 27.38 19.82 -14.59
N LEU A 402 27.52 20.33 -15.81
CA LEU A 402 28.59 21.26 -16.16
C LEU A 402 28.01 22.61 -16.56
N LEU A 403 28.48 23.67 -15.90
CA LEU A 403 28.19 25.08 -16.21
C LEU A 403 29.50 25.84 -16.44
N PRO A 404 30.24 25.56 -17.54
CA PRO A 404 31.45 26.31 -17.88
C PRO A 404 31.13 27.80 -18.02
N LYS A 405 32.02 28.69 -17.57
CA LYS A 405 31.84 30.12 -17.81
C LYS A 405 32.07 30.42 -19.29
N ILE A 406 31.17 31.19 -19.90
CA ILE A 406 31.42 31.73 -21.25
C ILE A 406 32.27 33.00 -21.16
N CYS A 407 33.02 33.31 -22.22
CA CYS A 407 33.69 34.59 -22.36
C CYS A 407 32.62 35.68 -22.46
N THR A 408 32.28 36.32 -21.34
CA THR A 408 31.62 37.62 -21.40
C THR A 408 32.63 38.59 -21.97
N GLU A 409 32.24 39.44 -22.93
CA GLU A 409 33.08 40.57 -23.35
C GLU A 409 33.58 41.24 -22.08
N SER A 410 34.89 41.21 -21.88
CA SER A 410 35.53 41.78 -20.71
C SER A 410 35.08 43.23 -20.60
N GLY A 411 34.19 43.52 -19.65
CA GLY A 411 33.88 44.88 -19.26
C GLY A 411 35.19 45.50 -18.79
N GLY A 412 35.75 46.35 -19.64
CA GLY A 412 36.92 47.18 -19.31
C GLY A 412 36.62 48.19 -18.22
#